data_AF-A0A842VXA6-F1
#
_entry.id   AF-A0A842VXA6-F1
#
_cell.length_a   1.000
_cell.length_b   1.000
_cell.length_c   1.000
_cell.angle_alpha   90.00
_cell.angle_beta   90.00
_cell.angle_gamma   90.00
#
_symmetry.space_group_name_H-M   'P 1'
#
loop_
_entity.id
_entity.type
_entity.pdbx_description
1 polymer ?
#
loop_
_entity_poly.entity_id
_entity_poly.type
_entity_poly.pdbx_seq_one_letter_code
_entity_poly.pdbx_strand_id
1 'polypeptide(L)'
;VPWPVRTRDDLFKKYRFASEGPNMKKLAGAKSWTRDSDKKHFERILSTPKKYRIPDQPSFEYATWIIDACETEPYDLAYPKTYYFYGNIKNDNIITNLPYGCCVEVPCIALGRGWSQKGPVSSMFQGDLPPQCASLCRTNINVQELVVRACLENNPEYVRHAMMLDPHICQVLDPAEARMMADEMMNAQKQWLPQFNL
;
A
#
# COMPACT_ATOMS: atom_id res chain seq x y z
N VAL A 1 -9.80 -17.85 4.97
CA VAL A 1 -9.08 -19.01 4.41
C VAL A 1 -7.67 -18.60 4.02
N PRO A 2 -6.60 -19.36 4.31
CA PRO A 2 -5.30 -19.09 3.71
C PRO A 2 -5.49 -18.91 2.21
N TRP A 3 -4.80 -17.91 1.70
CA TRP A 3 -4.91 -17.37 0.36
C TRP A 3 -4.93 -18.40 -0.81
N PRO A 4 -4.38 -19.64 -0.70
CA PRO A 4 -4.56 -20.70 -1.72
C PRO A 4 -5.98 -21.29 -1.88
N VAL A 5 -7.01 -20.85 -1.14
CA VAL A 5 -8.32 -21.52 -1.19
C VAL A 5 -9.32 -20.90 -2.16
N ARG A 6 -8.97 -19.81 -2.85
CA ARG A 6 -9.87 -19.22 -3.86
C ARG A 6 -10.17 -20.14 -5.05
N THR A 7 -9.35 -21.17 -5.27
CA THR A 7 -9.47 -22.12 -6.40
C THR A 7 -9.83 -23.56 -5.97
N ARG A 8 -10.19 -23.78 -4.69
CA ARG A 8 -10.48 -25.12 -4.13
C ARG A 8 -11.94 -25.25 -3.67
N ASP A 9 -12.79 -25.71 -4.58
CA ASP A 9 -14.24 -25.89 -4.37
C ASP A 9 -14.61 -26.78 -3.17
N ASP A 10 -13.75 -27.74 -2.83
CA ASP A 10 -13.92 -28.66 -1.70
C ASP A 10 -13.83 -27.96 -0.34
N LEU A 11 -13.02 -26.90 -0.22
CA LEU A 11 -12.81 -26.17 1.03
C LEU A 11 -13.88 -25.09 1.26
N PHE A 12 -14.43 -24.49 0.20
CA PHE A 12 -15.59 -23.58 0.30
C PHE A 12 -16.83 -24.29 0.85
N LYS A 13 -17.09 -25.52 0.38
CA LYS A 13 -18.21 -26.35 0.87
C LYS A 13 -18.03 -26.75 2.33
N LYS A 14 -16.79 -27.02 2.76
CA LYS A 14 -16.46 -27.50 4.10
C LYS A 14 -16.55 -26.42 5.18
N TYR A 15 -16.11 -25.18 4.91
CA TYR A 15 -15.95 -24.15 5.94
C TYR A 15 -16.98 -23.01 5.91
N ARG A 16 -18.00 -23.07 5.03
CA ARG A 16 -19.17 -22.17 4.98
C ARG A 16 -18.84 -20.70 5.33
N PHE A 17 -17.85 -20.11 4.68
CA PHE A 17 -17.63 -18.68 4.81
C PHE A 17 -18.85 -17.94 4.23
N ALA A 18 -19.73 -17.46 5.11
CA ALA A 18 -20.74 -16.48 4.75
C ALA A 18 -20.02 -15.14 4.56
N SER A 19 -19.44 -14.95 3.38
CA SER A 19 -19.05 -13.63 2.94
C SER A 19 -19.51 -13.45 1.52
N GLU A 20 -20.16 -12.34 1.27
CA GLU A 20 -20.21 -11.65 -0.01
C GLU A 20 -18.78 -11.29 -0.49
N GLY A 21 -17.92 -12.31 -0.65
CA GLY A 21 -16.74 -12.18 -1.50
C GLY A 21 -17.22 -11.77 -2.89
N PRO A 22 -16.40 -11.05 -3.68
CA PRO A 22 -16.83 -10.42 -4.91
C PRO A 22 -17.60 -11.46 -5.73
N ASN A 23 -18.90 -11.22 -5.83
CA ASN A 23 -19.86 -12.14 -6.40
C ASN A 23 -19.32 -12.51 -7.78
N MET A 24 -18.88 -13.76 -8.01
CA MET A 24 -18.27 -14.15 -9.29
C MET A 24 -19.25 -13.92 -10.46
N LYS A 25 -20.57 -13.89 -10.18
CA LYS A 25 -21.60 -13.46 -11.12
C LYS A 25 -21.62 -11.95 -11.40
N LYS A 26 -21.19 -11.10 -10.44
CA LYS A 26 -20.88 -9.67 -10.70
C LYS A 26 -19.57 -9.50 -11.46
N LEU A 27 -18.58 -10.39 -11.31
CA LEU A 27 -17.36 -10.38 -12.14
C LEU A 27 -17.63 -10.78 -13.60
N ALA A 28 -18.55 -11.73 -13.83
CA ALA A 28 -18.98 -12.13 -15.17
C ALA A 28 -19.74 -11.03 -15.95
N GLY A 29 -20.36 -10.07 -15.24
CA GLY A 29 -21.07 -8.92 -15.81
C GLY A 29 -20.39 -7.56 -15.60
N ALA A 30 -19.33 -7.51 -14.79
CA ALA A 30 -18.48 -6.33 -14.69
C ALA A 30 -17.80 -6.19 -16.05
N LYS A 31 -17.96 -5.04 -16.71
CA LYS A 31 -17.12 -4.71 -17.86
C LYS A 31 -15.68 -4.90 -17.40
N SER A 32 -15.04 -5.96 -17.90
CA SER A 32 -13.63 -6.22 -17.66
C SER A 32 -12.91 -4.92 -17.97
N TRP A 33 -12.23 -4.35 -16.99
CA TRP A 33 -11.47 -3.14 -17.20
C TRP A 33 -10.34 -3.50 -18.15
N THR A 34 -10.52 -3.15 -19.43
CA THR A 34 -9.57 -3.46 -20.50
C THR A 34 -8.63 -2.29 -20.73
N ARG A 35 -7.49 -2.53 -21.35
CA ARG A 35 -6.57 -1.48 -21.81
C ARG A 35 -7.28 -0.38 -22.63
N ASP A 36 -8.27 -0.76 -23.44
CA ASP A 36 -9.10 0.18 -24.19
C ASP A 36 -10.08 0.97 -23.32
N SER A 37 -10.58 0.36 -22.25
CA SER A 37 -11.41 1.05 -21.25
C SER A 37 -10.58 2.08 -20.49
N ASP A 38 -9.34 1.73 -20.17
CA ASP A 38 -8.33 2.57 -19.55
C ASP A 38 -8.01 3.79 -20.42
N LYS A 39 -7.67 3.53 -21.69
CA LYS A 39 -7.41 4.55 -22.69
C LYS A 39 -8.58 5.51 -22.85
N LYS A 40 -9.81 4.99 -23.00
CA LYS A 40 -11.03 5.82 -23.06
C LYS A 40 -11.27 6.60 -21.77
N HIS A 41 -10.97 6.03 -20.61
CA HIS A 41 -11.10 6.70 -19.32
C HIS A 41 -10.13 7.88 -19.22
N PHE A 42 -8.85 7.68 -19.56
CA PHE A 42 -7.85 8.73 -19.58
C PHE A 42 -8.10 9.78 -20.65
N GLU A 43 -8.44 9.38 -21.87
CA GLU A 43 -8.83 10.30 -22.96
C GLU A 43 -10.02 11.16 -22.53
N ARG A 44 -11.02 10.58 -21.85
CA ARG A 44 -12.13 11.32 -21.26
C ARG A 44 -11.66 12.29 -20.18
N ILE A 45 -10.79 11.88 -19.25
CA ILE A 45 -10.25 12.80 -18.22
C ILE A 45 -9.49 13.97 -18.86
N LEU A 46 -8.65 13.70 -19.86
CA LEU A 46 -7.82 14.69 -20.54
C LEU A 46 -8.63 15.63 -21.43
N SER A 47 -9.67 15.13 -22.09
CA SER A 47 -10.57 15.94 -22.93
C SER A 47 -11.67 16.64 -22.14
N THR A 48 -11.95 16.20 -20.91
CA THR A 48 -12.91 16.90 -20.04
C THR A 48 -12.29 18.24 -19.65
N PRO A 49 -12.91 19.38 -20.02
CA PRO A 49 -12.41 20.68 -19.60
C PRO A 49 -12.38 20.69 -18.06
N LYS A 50 -11.19 20.92 -17.48
CA LYS A 50 -11.00 20.98 -16.03
C LYS A 50 -11.86 22.11 -15.49
N LYS A 51 -13.08 21.78 -15.06
CA LYS A 51 -13.89 22.68 -14.23
C LYS A 51 -13.22 22.69 -12.87
N TYR A 52 -12.39 23.70 -12.63
CA TYR A 52 -11.91 24.02 -11.30
C TYR A 52 -13.10 24.52 -10.48
N ARG A 53 -13.86 23.57 -9.92
CA ARG A 53 -14.85 23.87 -8.89
C ARG A 53 -14.09 23.82 -7.57
N ILE A 54 -13.98 24.95 -6.89
CA ILE A 54 -13.56 24.98 -5.49
C ILE A 54 -14.66 24.23 -4.73
N PRO A 55 -14.34 23.11 -4.06
CA PRO A 55 -15.34 22.39 -3.28
C PRO A 55 -15.92 23.30 -2.20
N ASP A 56 -17.23 23.23 -1.99
CA ASP A 56 -17.93 24.03 -0.96
C ASP A 56 -17.57 23.59 0.47
N GLN A 57 -16.84 22.47 0.60
CA GLN A 57 -16.39 21.87 1.85
C GLN A 57 -14.92 21.44 1.72
N PRO A 58 -14.08 21.60 2.75
CA PRO A 58 -12.72 21.08 2.75
C PRO A 58 -12.68 19.57 2.51
N SER A 59 -11.59 19.08 1.91
CA SER A 59 -11.32 17.64 1.89
C SER A 59 -11.01 17.13 3.31
N PHE A 60 -11.18 15.82 3.51
CA PHE A 60 -10.74 15.14 4.74
C PHE A 60 -9.24 14.79 4.70
N GLU A 61 -8.45 15.54 3.95
CA GLU A 61 -7.02 15.27 3.78
C GLU A 61 -6.23 15.68 5.02
N TYR A 62 -5.34 14.79 5.48
CA TYR A 62 -4.66 14.97 6.77
C TYR A 62 -3.51 15.98 6.74
N ALA A 63 -2.93 16.25 5.57
CA ALA A 63 -1.68 16.99 5.46
C ALA A 63 -1.75 18.39 6.09
N THR A 64 -2.83 19.15 5.82
CA THR A 64 -3.01 20.49 6.38
C THR A 64 -3.13 20.45 7.90
N TRP A 65 -3.89 19.52 8.45
CA TRP A 65 -4.06 19.34 9.90
C TRP A 65 -2.78 18.88 10.60
N ILE A 66 -2.01 18.00 9.97
CA ILE A 66 -0.70 17.56 10.48
C ILE A 66 0.26 18.74 10.50
N ILE A 67 0.39 19.49 9.40
CA ILE A 67 1.28 20.66 9.30
C ILE A 67 0.89 21.70 10.35
N ASP A 68 -0.39 22.05 10.41
CA ASP A 68 -0.96 23.00 11.36
C ASP A 68 -0.70 22.59 12.83
N ALA A 69 -0.82 21.30 13.16
CA ALA A 69 -0.46 20.76 14.47
C ALA A 69 1.06 20.77 14.75
N CYS A 70 1.90 20.59 13.73
CA CYS A 70 3.37 20.61 13.85
C CYS A 70 3.93 22.04 13.97
N GLU A 71 3.34 23.00 13.26
CA GLU A 71 3.84 24.38 13.15
C GLU A 71 3.24 25.32 14.22
N THR A 72 2.07 25.01 14.76
CA THR A 72 1.49 25.82 15.85
C THR A 72 2.23 25.52 17.16
N GLU A 73 2.90 26.53 17.72
CA GLU A 73 3.62 26.37 18.99
C GLU A 73 2.65 26.14 20.16
N PRO A 74 2.99 25.27 21.13
CA PRO A 74 2.22 25.08 22.35
C PRO A 74 2.00 26.35 23.19
N TYR A 75 2.80 27.41 22.98
CA TYR A 75 2.82 28.62 23.79
C TYR A 75 1.98 29.78 23.24
N ASP A 76 1.56 29.72 21.97
CA ASP A 76 0.79 30.80 21.32
C ASP A 76 -0.74 30.63 21.50
N LEU A 77 -1.15 29.49 22.07
CA LEU A 77 -2.53 29.18 22.45
C LEU A 77 -2.52 28.59 23.86
N ALA A 78 -3.54 28.88 24.67
CA ALA A 78 -3.71 28.27 25.99
C ALA A 78 -3.81 26.72 25.96
N TYR A 79 -3.86 26.11 24.77
CA TYR A 79 -3.91 24.67 24.55
C TYR A 79 -3.11 24.30 23.27
N PRO A 80 -2.24 23.27 23.31
CA PRO A 80 -1.50 22.85 22.13
C PRO A 80 -2.41 22.15 21.11
N LYS A 81 -2.22 22.46 19.83
CA LYS A 81 -2.99 21.88 18.73
C LYS A 81 -2.51 20.46 18.43
N THR A 82 -3.13 19.48 19.07
CA THR A 82 -2.81 18.06 18.86
C THR A 82 -3.67 17.49 17.74
N TYR A 83 -3.07 16.74 16.82
CA TYR A 83 -3.81 16.02 15.78
C TYR A 83 -3.48 14.52 15.77
N TYR A 84 -4.52 13.70 15.80
CA TYR A 84 -4.43 12.24 15.79
C TYR A 84 -4.76 11.72 14.39
N PHE A 85 -3.92 10.83 13.86
CA PHE A 85 -4.08 10.28 12.52
C PHE A 85 -3.43 8.90 12.40
N TYR A 86 -3.64 8.21 11.29
CA TYR A 86 -2.88 7.01 10.93
C TYR A 86 -1.80 7.40 9.92
N GLY A 87 -0.55 7.10 10.27
CA GLY A 87 0.61 7.54 9.50
C GLY A 87 1.50 6.37 9.11
N ASN A 88 2.11 6.47 7.92
CA ASN A 88 3.14 5.55 7.45
C ASN A 88 4.49 5.95 8.07
N ILE A 89 5.02 5.08 8.91
CA ILE A 89 6.26 5.31 9.65
C ILE A 89 7.14 4.06 9.64
N LYS A 90 8.43 4.23 9.90
CA LYS A 90 9.37 3.12 10.02
C LYS A 90 9.07 2.29 11.27
N ASN A 91 8.98 0.98 11.12
CA ASN A 91 8.77 0.04 12.22
C ASN A 91 10.05 -0.13 13.05
N ASP A 92 10.29 0.76 13.99
CA ASP A 92 11.34 0.62 15.01
C ASP A 92 10.81 -0.19 16.22
N ASN A 93 10.31 -1.42 15.99
CA ASN A 93 9.62 -2.29 16.97
C ASN A 93 8.29 -1.74 17.52
N ILE A 94 7.57 -0.96 16.71
CA ILE A 94 6.24 -0.45 17.07
C ILE A 94 5.20 -1.57 16.99
N ILE A 95 5.27 -2.35 15.91
CA ILE A 95 4.61 -3.65 15.81
C ILE A 95 5.69 -4.72 15.94
N THR A 96 5.69 -5.41 17.08
CA THR A 96 6.83 -6.23 17.54
C THR A 96 7.00 -7.53 16.77
N ASN A 97 5.93 -8.04 16.16
CA ASN A 97 5.96 -9.23 15.32
C ASN A 97 5.93 -8.92 13.80
N LEU A 98 6.30 -7.71 13.38
CA LEU A 98 6.63 -7.42 11.98
C LEU A 98 8.13 -7.14 11.82
N PRO A 99 8.70 -7.32 10.61
CA PRO A 99 10.12 -7.07 10.39
C PRO A 99 10.55 -5.67 10.84
N TYR A 100 11.72 -5.59 11.46
CA TYR A 100 12.30 -4.31 11.85
C TYR A 100 12.61 -3.47 10.60
N GLY A 101 12.25 -2.20 10.65
CA GLY A 101 12.51 -1.24 9.57
C GLY A 101 11.51 -1.27 8.41
N CYS A 102 10.54 -2.19 8.37
CA CYS A 102 9.47 -2.13 7.38
C CYS A 102 8.59 -0.88 7.59
N CYS A 103 7.89 -0.43 6.55
CA CYS A 103 6.89 0.62 6.71
C CYS A 103 5.64 0.03 7.37
N VAL A 104 5.11 0.69 8.40
CA VAL A 104 3.85 0.34 9.04
C VAL A 104 2.96 1.56 9.10
N GLU A 105 1.66 1.35 8.89
CA GLU A 105 0.65 2.37 9.12
C GLU A 105 0.06 2.19 10.50
N VAL A 106 0.27 3.16 11.39
CA VAL A 106 -0.13 3.09 12.80
C VAL A 106 -0.70 4.41 13.28
N PRO A 107 -1.48 4.40 14.37
CA PRO A 107 -1.85 5.60 15.09
C PRO A 107 -0.64 6.47 15.42
N CYS A 108 -0.73 7.73 15.06
CA CYS A 108 0.27 8.77 15.24
C CYS A 108 -0.35 10.03 15.85
N ILE A 109 0.49 10.82 16.50
CA ILE A 109 0.16 12.11 17.10
C ILE A 109 1.10 13.14 16.49
N ALA A 110 0.54 14.16 15.85
CA ALA A 110 1.25 15.38 15.48
C ALA A 110 1.07 16.43 16.57
N LEU A 111 2.18 16.99 17.03
CA LEU A 111 2.22 18.00 18.07
C LEU A 111 3.47 18.88 17.86
N GLY A 112 3.34 20.18 18.09
CA GLY A 112 4.41 21.16 17.93
C GLY A 112 5.74 20.79 18.63
N ARG A 113 6.82 21.47 18.23
CA ARG A 113 8.22 21.11 18.56
C ARG A 113 8.41 20.79 20.05
N GLY A 114 8.89 19.56 20.33
CA GLY A 114 9.40 19.16 21.65
C GLY A 114 8.75 17.93 22.28
N TRP A 115 7.69 17.36 21.70
CA TRP A 115 7.03 16.20 22.30
C TRP A 115 7.82 14.89 22.18
N SER A 116 8.55 14.69 21.08
CA SER A 116 9.37 13.50 20.85
C SER A 116 10.78 13.84 20.45
N GLN A 117 11.72 13.01 20.91
CA GLN A 117 13.13 13.07 20.53
C GLN A 117 13.35 12.88 19.02
N LYS A 118 12.34 12.35 18.30
CA LYS A 118 12.41 12.03 16.86
C LYS A 118 11.72 13.07 15.96
N GLY A 119 11.13 14.14 16.53
CA GLY A 119 10.45 15.20 15.76
C GLY A 119 9.03 15.50 16.25
N PRO A 120 8.24 16.29 15.47
CA PRO A 120 6.90 16.73 15.85
C PRO A 120 5.81 15.66 15.67
N VAL A 121 6.14 14.52 15.05
CA VAL A 121 5.24 13.38 14.88
C VAL A 121 5.75 12.20 15.70
N SER A 122 4.85 11.60 16.48
CA SER A 122 5.13 10.42 17.30
C SER A 122 4.16 9.30 16.98
N SER A 123 4.66 8.09 16.80
CA SER A 123 3.86 6.88 16.65
C SER A 123 3.54 6.25 18.01
N MET A 124 2.42 5.54 18.09
CA MET A 124 2.03 4.79 19.28
C MET A 124 2.43 3.32 19.16
N PHE A 125 3.04 2.77 20.21
CA PHE A 125 3.37 1.35 20.32
C PHE A 125 2.11 0.48 20.20
N GLN A 126 2.19 -0.57 19.37
CA GLN A 126 1.08 -1.49 19.11
C GLN A 126 1.32 -2.89 19.68
N GLY A 127 2.58 -3.29 19.84
CA GLY A 127 2.93 -4.66 20.24
C GLY A 127 2.65 -5.67 19.13
N ASP A 128 2.24 -6.88 19.51
CA ASP A 128 2.00 -7.95 18.55
C ASP A 128 0.63 -7.81 17.89
N LEU A 129 0.62 -7.88 16.56
CA LEU A 129 -0.62 -8.13 15.85
C LEU A 129 -1.09 -9.58 16.09
N PRO A 130 -2.40 -9.86 15.95
CA PRO A 130 -2.87 -11.23 15.86
C PRO A 130 -2.05 -12.04 14.82
N PRO A 131 -1.61 -13.28 15.13
CA PRO A 131 -0.64 -14.00 14.29
C PRO A 131 -1.04 -14.13 12.82
N GLN A 132 -2.34 -14.32 12.53
CA GLN A 132 -2.86 -14.38 11.17
C GLN A 132 -2.75 -13.04 10.41
N CYS A 133 -2.89 -11.91 11.11
CA CYS A 133 -2.74 -10.58 10.53
C CYS A 133 -1.25 -10.29 10.27
N ALA A 134 -0.38 -10.58 11.24
CA ALA A 134 1.07 -10.45 11.07
C ALA A 134 1.56 -11.28 9.88
N SER A 135 1.05 -12.51 9.73
CA SER A 135 1.39 -13.40 8.62
C SER A 135 0.99 -12.81 7.27
N LEU A 136 -0.21 -12.23 7.17
CA LEU A 136 -0.69 -11.56 5.96
C LEU A 136 0.13 -10.31 5.63
N CYS A 137 0.49 -9.50 6.63
CA CYS A 137 1.36 -8.34 6.42
C CYS A 137 2.73 -8.78 5.90
N ARG A 138 3.34 -9.80 6.52
CA ARG A 138 4.66 -10.31 6.12
C ARG A 138 4.70 -10.77 4.65
N THR A 139 3.65 -11.43 4.14
CA THR A 139 3.65 -11.84 2.72
C THR A 139 3.73 -10.65 1.76
N ASN A 140 3.18 -9.49 2.14
CA ASN A 140 3.22 -8.27 1.33
C ASN A 140 4.51 -7.46 1.57
N ILE A 141 4.98 -7.40 2.82
CA ILE A 141 6.23 -6.71 3.19
C ILE A 141 7.42 -7.33 2.44
N ASN A 142 7.45 -8.66 2.29
CA ASN A 142 8.54 -9.34 1.59
C ASN A 142 8.68 -8.89 0.13
N VAL A 143 7.55 -8.66 -0.57
CA VAL A 143 7.52 -8.15 -1.95
C VAL A 143 8.12 -6.74 -2.01
N GLN A 144 7.67 -5.87 -1.09
CA GLN A 144 8.15 -4.48 -1.00
C GLN A 144 9.64 -4.42 -0.70
N GLU A 145 10.14 -5.26 0.21
CA GLU A 145 11.55 -5.33 0.56
C GLU A 145 12.42 -5.72 -0.65
N LEU A 146 11.98 -6.72 -1.43
CA LEU A 146 12.69 -7.13 -2.64
C LEU A 146 12.72 -6.02 -3.69
N VAL A 147 11.62 -5.29 -3.89
CA VAL A 147 11.61 -4.14 -4.82
C VAL A 147 12.54 -3.02 -4.34
N VAL A 148 12.55 -2.71 -3.04
CA VAL A 148 13.49 -1.73 -2.48
C VAL A 148 14.94 -2.19 -2.65
N ARG A 149 15.24 -3.46 -2.39
CA ARG A 149 16.58 -4.05 -2.62
C ARG A 149 16.97 -3.99 -4.10
N ALA A 150 16.05 -4.24 -5.02
CA ALA A 150 16.30 -4.06 -6.45
C ALA A 150 16.82 -2.65 -6.73
N CYS A 151 16.12 -1.63 -6.23
CA CYS A 151 16.50 -0.24 -6.43
C CYS A 151 17.83 0.14 -5.77
N LEU A 152 18.13 -0.37 -4.57
CA LEU A 152 19.36 -0.05 -3.85
C LEU A 152 20.58 -0.78 -4.40
N GLU A 153 20.42 -2.04 -4.82
CA GLU A 153 21.50 -2.91 -5.31
C GLU A 153 21.62 -2.91 -6.84
N ASN A 154 20.76 -2.16 -7.54
CA ASN A 154 20.65 -2.15 -9.01
C ASN A 154 20.50 -3.54 -9.63
N ASN A 155 19.82 -4.46 -8.92
CA ASN A 155 19.67 -5.84 -9.35
C ASN A 155 18.21 -6.15 -9.76
N PRO A 156 17.91 -6.28 -11.07
CA PRO A 156 16.56 -6.53 -11.56
C PRO A 156 16.01 -7.92 -11.18
N GLU A 157 16.87 -8.88 -10.80
CA GLU A 157 16.40 -10.20 -10.35
C GLU A 157 15.52 -10.12 -9.11
N TYR A 158 15.76 -9.15 -8.21
CA TYR A 158 14.89 -8.98 -7.04
C TYR A 158 13.47 -8.56 -7.43
N VAL A 159 13.28 -7.81 -8.53
CA VAL A 159 11.93 -7.49 -9.03
C VAL A 159 11.22 -8.76 -9.50
N ARG A 160 11.93 -9.65 -10.21
CA ARG A 160 11.38 -10.92 -10.67
C ARG A 160 11.00 -11.81 -9.50
N HIS A 161 11.86 -11.92 -8.49
CA HIS A 161 11.55 -12.63 -7.25
C HIS A 161 10.38 -12.00 -6.48
N ALA A 162 10.28 -10.66 -6.45
CA ALA A 162 9.16 -9.97 -5.84
C ALA A 162 7.84 -10.36 -6.52
N MET A 163 7.81 -10.39 -7.85
CA MET A 163 6.62 -10.82 -8.62
C MET A 163 6.28 -12.28 -8.37
N MET A 164 7.27 -13.17 -8.26
CA MET A 164 7.06 -14.59 -7.94
C MET A 164 6.62 -14.85 -6.49
N LEU A 165 6.73 -13.87 -5.59
CA LEU A 165 6.34 -13.99 -4.18
C LEU A 165 5.11 -13.16 -3.82
N ASP A 166 4.70 -12.27 -4.72
CA ASP A 166 3.44 -11.56 -4.59
C ASP A 166 2.32 -12.58 -4.52
N PRO A 167 1.48 -12.54 -3.46
CA PRO A 167 0.38 -13.46 -3.33
C PRO A 167 -0.40 -13.47 -4.64
N HIS A 168 -0.96 -12.33 -5.08
CA HIS A 168 -1.85 -12.24 -6.23
C HIS A 168 -1.31 -12.91 -7.49
N ILE A 169 -0.07 -12.63 -7.82
CA ILE A 169 0.59 -13.22 -8.98
C ILE A 169 0.66 -14.75 -8.85
N CYS A 170 1.05 -15.27 -7.68
CA CYS A 170 1.13 -16.72 -7.43
C CYS A 170 -0.21 -17.47 -7.54
N GLN A 171 -1.37 -16.80 -7.50
CA GLN A 171 -2.66 -17.48 -7.78
C GLN A 171 -2.87 -17.75 -9.26
N VAL A 172 -2.25 -16.95 -10.13
CA VAL A 172 -2.64 -16.84 -11.54
C VAL A 172 -1.52 -17.34 -12.45
N LEU A 173 -0.27 -17.04 -12.11
CA LEU A 173 0.89 -17.31 -12.95
C LEU A 173 1.82 -18.32 -12.29
N ASP A 174 2.45 -19.16 -13.12
CA ASP A 174 3.62 -19.92 -12.71
C ASP A 174 4.89 -19.03 -12.61
N PRO A 175 5.99 -19.51 -12.01
CA PRO A 175 7.20 -18.70 -11.86
C PRO A 175 7.82 -18.22 -13.19
N ALA A 176 7.73 -19.00 -14.27
CA ALA A 176 8.26 -18.60 -15.57
C ALA A 176 7.40 -17.50 -16.19
N GLU A 177 6.08 -17.62 -16.11
CA GLU A 177 5.13 -16.59 -16.54
C GLU A 177 5.28 -15.30 -15.73
N ALA A 178 5.42 -15.40 -14.39
CA ALA A 178 5.66 -14.25 -13.52
C ALA A 178 6.97 -13.53 -13.87
N ARG A 179 8.02 -14.29 -14.25
CA ARG A 179 9.29 -13.72 -14.72
C ARG A 179 9.10 -12.96 -16.03
N MET A 180 8.44 -13.57 -17.01
CA MET A 180 8.17 -12.92 -18.30
C MET A 180 7.35 -11.64 -18.12
N MET A 181 6.30 -11.67 -17.30
CA MET A 181 5.51 -10.49 -16.98
C MET A 181 6.36 -9.39 -16.33
N ALA A 182 7.24 -9.75 -15.38
CA ALA A 182 8.15 -8.79 -14.77
C ALA A 182 9.08 -8.15 -15.83
N ASP A 183 9.65 -8.95 -16.73
CA ASP A 183 10.51 -8.46 -17.81
C ASP A 183 9.75 -7.53 -18.77
N GLU A 184 8.52 -7.87 -19.16
CA GLU A 184 7.67 -7.03 -19.99
C GLU A 184 7.36 -5.68 -19.31
N MET A 185 7.00 -5.70 -18.02
CA MET A 185 6.73 -4.49 -17.25
C MET A 185 7.97 -3.60 -17.11
N MET A 186 9.13 -4.21 -16.79
CA MET A 186 10.38 -3.47 -16.65
C MET A 186 10.81 -2.85 -17.98
N ASN A 187 10.71 -3.59 -19.09
CA ASN A 187 11.00 -3.06 -20.43
C ASN A 187 10.06 -1.92 -20.81
N ALA A 188 8.76 -2.03 -20.53
CA ALA A 188 7.80 -0.97 -20.77
C ALA A 188 8.12 0.31 -19.98
N GLN A 189 8.75 0.18 -18.81
CA GLN A 189 9.14 1.29 -17.94
C GLN A 189 10.64 1.65 -18.05
N LYS A 190 11.37 1.12 -19.03
CA LYS A 190 12.82 1.29 -19.18
C LYS A 190 13.29 2.75 -19.10
N GLN A 191 12.52 3.67 -19.68
CA GLN A 191 12.83 5.12 -19.64
C GLN A 191 12.87 5.68 -18.21
N TRP A 192 12.12 5.09 -17.28
CA TRP A 192 12.04 5.48 -15.87
C TRP A 192 12.91 4.63 -14.95
N LEU A 193 13.50 3.56 -15.49
CA LEU A 193 14.32 2.59 -14.78
C LEU A 193 15.77 2.51 -15.32
N PRO A 194 16.45 3.65 -15.56
CA PRO A 194 17.76 3.66 -16.20
C PRO A 194 18.83 2.90 -15.39
N GLN A 195 18.66 2.79 -14.07
CA GLN A 195 19.59 2.13 -13.17
C GLN A 195 19.75 0.62 -13.41
N PHE A 196 18.76 -0.03 -14.04
CA PHE A 196 18.76 -1.47 -14.26
C PHE A 196 19.45 -1.91 -15.55
N ASN A 197 19.89 -0.97 -16.40
CA ASN A 197 20.53 -1.26 -17.69
C ASN A 197 19.82 -2.37 -18.49
N LEU A 198 18.49 -2.29 -18.53
CA LEU A 198 17.60 -3.17 -19.29
C LEU A 198 17.82 -3.01 -20.80
#